data_AF-W4FX83-F1
#
_entry.id   AF-W4FX83-F1
#
_cell.length_a   1.000
_cell.length_b   1.000
_cell.length_c   1.000
_cell.angle_alpha   90.00
_cell.angle_beta   90.00
_cell.angle_gamma   90.00
#
_symmetry.space_group_name_H-M   'P 1'
#
loop_
_entity.id
_entity.type
_entity.pdbx_description
1 polymer ?
#
loop_
_entity_poly.entity_id
_entity_poly.type
_entity_poly.pdbx_seq_one_letter_code
_entity_poly.pdbx_strand_id
1 'polypeptide(L)'
;MRAKKKLTNTDPNAILQQLLAHMVDHKKLLHGALNKIALEFHVHRSTVQRVWKRACVDLNHATRPCSDVASRKKGHCGRNLKHQDVAVRLHAIPKSRRTTFRSIAAAMLMSLHDYYRRGIFVKYTSTVRPMLTEANKAV
;
A
#
# COMPACT_ATOMS: atom_id res chain seq x y z
N MET A 1 6.66 25.13 -5.11
CA MET A 1 6.97 24.29 -3.93
C MET A 1 8.24 23.49 -4.18
N ARG A 2 9.30 23.65 -3.38
CA ARG A 2 10.57 22.94 -3.54
C ARG A 2 10.38 21.44 -3.27
N ALA A 3 10.74 20.59 -4.21
CA ALA A 3 10.67 19.14 -4.05
C ALA A 3 11.60 18.71 -2.89
N LYS A 4 11.01 18.21 -1.80
CA LYS A 4 11.79 17.69 -0.67
C LYS A 4 12.42 16.37 -1.09
N LYS A 5 13.75 16.25 -0.94
CA LYS A 5 14.52 15.03 -1.23
C LYS A 5 13.83 13.83 -0.56
N LYS A 6 13.56 12.77 -1.34
CA LYS A 6 12.95 11.56 -0.80
C LYS A 6 13.98 10.85 0.07
N LEU A 7 13.59 10.48 1.29
CA LEU A 7 14.38 9.60 2.14
C LEU A 7 14.30 8.18 1.56
N THR A 8 15.20 7.86 0.63
CA THR A 8 15.41 6.50 0.13
C THR A 8 16.67 5.87 0.70
N ASN A 9 17.63 6.68 1.14
CA ASN A 9 18.94 6.20 1.60
C ASN A 9 19.04 6.05 3.12
N THR A 10 18.06 6.56 3.87
CA THR A 10 18.03 6.52 5.33
C THR A 10 16.83 5.68 5.74
N ASP A 11 17.07 4.49 6.28
CA ASP A 11 15.99 3.71 6.87
C ASP A 11 15.41 4.49 8.07
N PRO A 12 14.11 4.81 8.10
CA PRO A 12 13.46 5.36 9.29
C PRO A 12 13.73 4.55 10.57
N ASN A 13 14.00 3.25 10.45
CA ASN A 13 14.38 2.40 11.57
C ASN A 13 15.77 2.74 12.11
N ALA A 14 16.75 3.05 11.25
CA ALA A 14 18.09 3.46 11.68
C ALA A 14 18.06 4.79 12.43
N ILE A 15 17.25 5.75 11.95
CA ILE A 15 17.02 7.02 12.66
C ILE A 15 16.37 6.77 14.02
N LEU A 16 15.38 5.86 14.08
CA LEU A 16 14.74 5.48 15.34
C LEU A 16 15.74 4.83 16.31
N GLN A 17 16.57 3.89 15.86
CA GLN A 17 17.58 3.23 16.70
C GLN A 17 18.55 4.25 17.32
N GLN A 18 19.05 5.21 16.54
CA GLN A 18 19.91 6.28 17.04
C GLN A 18 19.18 7.20 18.03
N LEU A 19 17.89 7.49 17.79
CA LEU A 19 17.07 8.25 18.75
C LEU A 19 16.89 7.50 20.08
N LEU A 20 16.66 6.20 20.03
CA LEU A 20 16.51 5.36 21.22
C LEU A 20 17.81 5.31 22.03
N ALA A 21 18.97 5.25 21.37
CA ALA A 21 20.28 5.34 22.03
C ALA A 21 20.52 6.69 22.75
N HIS A 22 19.84 7.75 22.32
CA HIS A 22 19.91 9.09 22.92
C HIS A 22 18.76 9.39 23.91
N MET A 23 18.08 8.37 24.41
CA MET A 23 17.09 8.52 25.48
C MET A 23 17.74 8.54 26.87
N VAL A 24 17.23 9.42 27.73
CA VAL A 24 17.55 9.47 29.17
C VAL A 24 16.43 8.78 29.95
N ASP A 25 16.83 7.95 30.92
CA ASP A 25 15.96 7.25 31.87
C ASP A 25 14.78 6.52 31.23
N HIS A 26 14.92 6.09 29.97
CA HIS A 26 13.86 5.44 29.20
C HIS A 26 12.54 6.25 29.18
N LYS A 27 12.61 7.58 29.30
CA LYS A 27 11.41 8.44 29.39
C LYS A 27 11.45 9.63 28.44
N LYS A 28 12.62 10.22 28.21
CA LYS A 28 12.74 11.44 27.40
C LYS A 28 13.97 11.40 26.48
N LEU A 29 13.88 12.06 25.33
CA LEU A 29 15.03 12.31 24.48
C LEU A 29 15.93 13.39 25.08
N LEU A 30 17.25 13.22 24.95
CA LEU A 30 18.21 14.27 25.25
C LEU A 30 17.91 15.56 24.47
N HIS A 31 18.13 16.70 25.13
CA HIS A 31 18.01 18.00 24.45
C HIS A 31 18.95 18.05 23.24
N GLY A 32 18.46 18.56 22.11
CA GLY A 32 19.27 18.66 20.88
C GLY A 32 19.47 17.34 20.12
N ALA A 33 19.05 16.18 20.65
CA ALA A 33 19.24 14.87 19.98
C ALA A 33 18.64 14.85 18.55
N LEU A 34 17.44 15.44 18.37
CA LEU A 34 16.80 15.57 17.07
C LEU A 34 17.65 16.35 16.05
N ASN A 35 18.36 17.39 16.50
CA ASN A 35 19.21 18.22 15.64
C ASN A 35 20.52 17.48 15.31
N LYS A 36 21.11 16.81 16.30
CA LYS A 36 22.32 16.01 16.12
C LYS A 36 22.12 14.91 15.07
N ILE A 37 21.04 14.14 15.22
CA ILE A 37 20.68 13.05 14.29
C ILE A 37 20.26 13.62 12.93
N ALA A 38 19.61 14.78 12.89
CA ALA A 38 19.32 15.45 11.63
C ALA A 38 20.59 15.82 10.84
N LEU A 39 21.64 16.27 11.52
CA LEU A 39 22.94 16.57 10.91
C LEU A 39 23.64 15.29 10.41
N GLU A 40 23.68 14.25 11.25
CA GLU A 40 24.31 12.96 10.93
C GLU A 40 23.69 12.29 9.70
N PHE A 41 22.37 12.28 9.60
CA PHE A 41 21.65 11.67 8.47
C PHE A 41 21.45 12.63 7.28
N HIS A 42 21.94 13.88 7.37
CA HIS A 42 21.74 14.94 6.37
C HIS A 42 20.27 15.17 6.01
N VAL A 43 19.40 15.17 7.01
CA VAL A 43 17.95 15.37 6.86
C VAL A 43 17.51 16.59 7.64
N HIS A 44 16.47 17.27 7.19
CA HIS A 44 15.85 18.32 8.00
C HIS A 44 15.25 17.76 9.31
N ARG A 45 15.46 18.48 10.43
CA ARG A 45 14.95 18.16 11.79
C ARG A 45 13.49 17.68 11.82
N SER A 46 12.61 18.32 11.04
CA SER A 46 11.19 17.96 11.01
C SER A 46 10.91 16.54 10.53
N THR A 47 11.82 15.94 9.76
CA THR A 47 11.70 14.54 9.36
C THR A 47 12.05 13.61 10.51
N VAL A 48 13.16 13.87 11.21
CA VAL A 48 13.56 13.10 12.40
C VAL A 48 12.47 13.19 13.47
N GLN A 49 11.90 14.38 13.69
CA GLN A 49 10.77 14.56 14.58
C GLN A 49 9.53 13.78 14.14
N ARG A 50 9.26 13.69 12.84
CA ARG A 50 8.13 12.89 12.30
C ARG A 50 8.34 11.41 12.52
N VAL A 51 9.57 10.91 12.32
CA VAL A 51 9.97 9.52 12.61
C VAL A 51 9.73 9.24 14.09
N TRP A 52 10.20 10.10 15.00
CA TRP A 52 9.99 9.97 16.44
C TRP A 52 8.50 9.91 16.84
N LYS A 53 7.71 10.89 16.38
CA LYS A 53 6.26 10.92 16.64
C LYS A 53 5.54 9.69 16.09
N ARG A 54 6.00 9.20 14.92
CA ARG A 54 5.41 8.01 14.29
C ARG A 54 5.75 6.75 15.07
N ALA A 55 6.97 6.62 15.58
CA ALA A 55 7.39 5.45 16.34
C ALA A 55 6.52 5.19 17.57
N CYS A 56 5.92 6.23 18.15
CA CYS A 56 4.99 6.12 19.29
C CYS A 56 5.58 5.20 20.36
N VAL A 57 6.81 5.52 20.77
CA VAL A 57 7.63 4.66 21.62
C VAL A 57 6.95 4.49 22.98
N ASP A 58 6.59 3.25 23.31
CA ASP A 58 6.01 2.86 24.59
C ASP A 58 6.86 1.76 25.23
N LEU A 59 7.75 2.16 26.13
CA LEU A 59 8.71 1.26 26.75
C LEU A 59 8.09 0.39 27.85
N ASN A 60 6.82 0.61 28.20
CA ASN A 60 6.09 -0.27 29.12
C ASN A 60 5.52 -1.51 28.41
N HIS A 61 5.45 -1.48 27.08
CA HIS A 61 4.89 -2.58 26.31
C HIS A 61 5.96 -3.61 25.94
N ALA A 62 6.05 -4.69 26.72
CA ALA A 62 7.11 -5.71 26.61
C ALA A 62 7.29 -6.32 25.20
N THR A 63 6.20 -6.49 24.43
CA THR A 63 6.25 -7.17 23.12
C THR A 63 6.56 -6.25 21.95
N ARG A 64 6.18 -4.96 22.02
CA ARG A 64 6.26 -4.05 20.88
C ARG A 64 6.49 -2.62 21.35
N PRO A 65 7.74 -2.28 21.71
CA PRO A 65 8.06 -0.97 22.25
C PRO A 65 7.96 0.16 21.24
N CYS A 66 7.89 -0.15 19.94
CA CYS A 66 7.81 0.83 18.85
C CYS A 66 6.84 0.36 17.75
N SER A 67 6.10 1.32 17.20
CA SER A 67 5.24 1.12 16.03
C SER A 67 6.00 1.32 14.71
N ASP A 68 5.38 0.92 13.59
CA ASP A 68 6.01 0.98 12.26
C ASP A 68 6.31 2.41 11.80
N VAL A 69 7.60 2.67 11.54
CA VAL A 69 8.11 3.97 11.13
C VAL A 69 8.31 4.07 9.61
N ALA A 70 8.10 2.97 8.88
CA ALA A 70 8.33 2.90 7.45
C ALA A 70 7.58 3.97 6.65
N SER A 71 8.07 4.23 5.44
CA SER A 71 7.47 5.22 4.55
C SER A 71 6.06 4.81 4.14
N ARG A 72 5.06 5.54 4.64
CA ARG A 72 3.64 5.42 4.22
C ARG A 72 3.36 5.94 2.81
N LYS A 73 4.38 6.20 1.98
CA LYS A 73 4.14 6.63 0.59
C LYS A 73 3.63 5.48 -0.26
N LYS A 74 4.14 4.26 -0.04
CA LYS A 74 3.66 3.07 -0.75
C LYS A 74 2.17 2.90 -0.48
N GLY A 75 1.36 2.80 -1.54
CA GLY A 75 -0.09 2.69 -1.45
C GLY A 75 -0.86 4.01 -1.28
N HIS A 76 -0.26 5.06 -0.71
CA HIS A 76 -0.92 6.36 -0.49
C HIS A 76 -0.52 7.45 -1.50
N CYS A 77 0.44 7.17 -2.39
CA CYS A 77 0.82 8.09 -3.45
C CYS A 77 0.30 7.62 -4.82
N GLY A 78 0.06 8.58 -5.71
CA GLY A 78 -0.39 8.32 -7.08
C GLY A 78 -1.87 8.62 -7.27
N ARG A 79 -2.42 8.12 -8.38
CA ARG A 79 -3.82 8.35 -8.74
C ARG A 79 -4.74 7.44 -7.93
N ASN A 80 -5.65 8.06 -7.17
CA ASN A 80 -6.72 7.38 -6.46
C ASN A 80 -7.63 6.61 -7.44
N LEU A 81 -8.21 5.50 -6.97
CA LEU A 81 -9.23 4.78 -7.72
C LEU A 81 -10.47 5.66 -7.87
N LYS A 82 -11.07 5.65 -9.07
CA LYS A 82 -12.29 6.41 -9.35
C LYS A 82 -13.52 5.76 -8.69
N HIS A 83 -13.51 4.44 -8.56
CA HIS A 83 -14.60 3.65 -8.02
C HIS A 83 -14.03 2.69 -6.97
N GLN A 84 -14.61 2.68 -5.77
CA GLN A 84 -14.20 1.76 -4.70
C GLN A 84 -14.99 0.45 -4.77
N ASP A 85 -16.26 0.50 -5.18
CA ASP A 85 -17.20 -0.62 -5.11
C ASP A 85 -17.17 -1.55 -6.33
N VAL A 86 -16.04 -1.62 -7.04
CA VAL A 86 -16.01 -2.30 -8.35
C VAL A 86 -16.23 -3.81 -8.21
N ALA A 87 -15.80 -4.41 -7.10
CA ALA A 87 -16.07 -5.81 -6.79
C ALA A 87 -17.57 -6.06 -6.57
N VAL A 88 -18.24 -5.23 -5.77
CA VAL A 88 -19.68 -5.32 -5.51
C VAL A 88 -20.48 -5.18 -6.81
N ARG A 89 -20.13 -4.17 -7.62
CA ARG A 89 -20.75 -3.95 -8.93
C ARG A 89 -20.51 -5.12 -9.89
N LEU A 90 -19.35 -5.77 -9.83
CA LEU A 90 -19.09 -6.97 -10.62
C LEU A 90 -20.02 -8.11 -10.19
N HIS A 91 -20.17 -8.32 -8.89
CA HIS A 91 -21.04 -9.35 -8.34
C HIS A 91 -22.53 -9.13 -8.66
N ALA A 92 -22.96 -7.90 -8.87
CA ALA A 92 -24.33 -7.59 -9.30
C ALA A 92 -24.62 -7.98 -10.77
N ILE A 93 -23.59 -8.03 -11.63
CA ILE A 93 -23.79 -8.34 -13.06
C ILE A 93 -24.07 -9.83 -13.23
N PRO A 94 -25.11 -10.27 -13.95
CA PRO A 94 -25.34 -11.70 -14.20
C PRO A 94 -24.14 -12.38 -14.87
N LYS A 95 -23.89 -13.66 -14.53
CA LYS A 95 -22.74 -14.43 -15.06
C LYS A 95 -22.71 -14.47 -16.60
N SER A 96 -23.87 -14.47 -17.26
CA SER A 96 -24.01 -14.41 -18.72
C SER A 96 -23.38 -13.17 -19.36
N ARG A 97 -23.29 -12.05 -18.64
CA ARG A 97 -22.67 -10.79 -19.12
C ARG A 97 -21.22 -10.63 -18.67
N ARG A 98 -20.68 -11.54 -17.84
CA ARG A 98 -19.28 -11.54 -17.36
C ARG A 98 -18.32 -12.32 -18.25
N THR A 99 -18.49 -12.24 -19.57
CA THR A 99 -17.70 -13.03 -20.53
C THR A 99 -16.42 -12.34 -20.95
N THR A 100 -16.50 -11.08 -21.37
CA THR A 100 -15.36 -10.32 -21.88
C THR A 100 -15.14 -9.04 -21.10
N PHE A 101 -13.90 -8.52 -21.11
CA PHE A 101 -13.61 -7.21 -20.52
C PHE A 101 -14.50 -6.12 -21.10
N ARG A 102 -14.79 -6.18 -22.41
CA ARG A 102 -15.66 -5.23 -23.10
C ARG A 102 -17.12 -5.35 -22.64
N SER A 103 -17.66 -6.55 -22.48
CA SER A 103 -19.05 -6.74 -22.02
C SER A 103 -19.24 -6.26 -20.58
N ILE A 104 -18.28 -6.54 -19.70
CA ILE A 104 -18.31 -6.08 -18.30
C ILE A 104 -18.17 -4.55 -18.25
N ALA A 105 -17.24 -3.99 -19.03
CA ALA A 105 -17.06 -2.54 -19.11
C ALA A 105 -18.34 -1.83 -19.60
N ALA A 106 -19.02 -2.41 -20.59
CA ALA A 106 -20.31 -1.89 -21.07
C ALA A 106 -21.40 -1.99 -19.99
N ALA A 107 -21.50 -3.12 -19.29
CA ALA A 107 -22.46 -3.29 -18.19
C ALA A 107 -22.20 -2.36 -17.01
N MET A 108 -20.93 -2.00 -16.76
CA MET A 108 -20.55 -1.07 -15.70
C MET A 108 -20.44 0.39 -16.14
N LEU A 109 -20.52 0.67 -17.44
CA LEU A 109 -20.27 2.01 -18.01
C LEU A 109 -18.93 2.62 -17.55
N MET A 110 -17.87 1.80 -17.44
CA MET A 110 -16.55 2.27 -17.00
C MET A 110 -15.38 1.50 -17.63
N SER A 111 -14.18 2.10 -17.63
CA SER A 111 -12.94 1.43 -18.05
C SER A 111 -12.38 0.54 -16.94
N LEU A 112 -12.18 -0.75 -17.22
CA LEU A 112 -11.76 -1.74 -16.21
C LEU A 112 -10.27 -2.08 -16.20
N HIS A 113 -9.51 -1.62 -17.20
CA HIS A 113 -8.12 -2.01 -17.39
C HIS A 113 -7.20 -1.63 -16.21
N ASP A 114 -7.42 -0.49 -15.56
CA ASP A 114 -6.59 -0.09 -14.40
C ASP A 114 -6.81 -1.00 -13.19
N TYR A 115 -8.06 -1.41 -12.96
CA TYR A 115 -8.42 -2.32 -11.87
C TYR A 115 -7.89 -3.74 -12.11
N TYR A 116 -7.86 -4.18 -13.37
CA TYR A 116 -7.22 -5.45 -13.77
C TYR A 116 -5.72 -5.45 -13.47
N ARG A 117 -4.99 -4.39 -13.87
CA ARG A 117 -3.54 -4.27 -13.60
C ARG A 117 -3.20 -4.25 -12.12
N ARG A 118 -4.13 -3.79 -11.28
CA ARG A 118 -3.99 -3.78 -9.82
C ARG A 118 -4.37 -5.12 -9.16
N GLY A 119 -4.86 -6.10 -9.92
CA GLY A 119 -5.24 -7.42 -9.41
C GLY A 119 -6.62 -7.49 -8.74
N ILE A 120 -7.46 -6.46 -8.89
CA ILE A 120 -8.84 -6.47 -8.35
C ILE A 120 -9.73 -7.45 -9.14
N PHE A 121 -9.39 -7.67 -10.41
CA PHE A 121 -10.04 -8.63 -11.29
C PHE A 121 -9.04 -9.68 -11.76
N VAL A 122 -9.50 -10.92 -11.79
CA VAL A 122 -8.77 -12.03 -12.43
C VAL A 122 -9.54 -12.46 -13.67
N LYS A 123 -8.81 -12.67 -14.77
CA LYS A 123 -9.39 -13.25 -15.98
C LYS A 123 -9.54 -14.75 -15.75
N TYR A 124 -10.78 -15.24 -15.72
CA TYR A 124 -11.06 -16.67 -15.70
C TYR A 124 -11.26 -17.15 -17.14
N THR A 125 -10.46 -18.11 -17.57
CA THR A 125 -10.69 -18.87 -18.80
C THR A 125 -11.19 -20.25 -18.40
N SER A 126 -12.40 -20.60 -18.78
CA SER A 126 -12.93 -21.95 -18.61
C SER A 126 -12.85 -22.69 -19.94
N THR A 127 -12.05 -23.74 -20.00
CA THR A 127 -12.08 -24.70 -21.12
C THR A 127 -13.16 -25.73 -20.83
N VAL A 128 -14.42 -25.35 -21.01
CA VAL A 128 -15.51 -26.34 -21.05
C VAL A 128 -15.51 -26.88 -22.47
N ARG A 129 -15.22 -28.17 -22.64
CA ARG A 129 -15.43 -28.83 -23.93
C ARG A 129 -16.90 -28.65 -24.29
N PRO A 130 -17.24 -28.07 -25.45
CA PRO A 130 -18.62 -27.90 -25.84
C PRO A 130 -19.29 -29.28 -25.84
N MET A 131 -20.50 -29.36 -25.28
CA MET A 131 -21.26 -30.59 -25.34
C MET A 131 -21.54 -30.88 -26.81
N LEU A 132 -21.09 -32.04 -27.29
CA LEU A 132 -21.27 -32.41 -28.69
C LEU A 132 -22.77 -32.58 -28.94
N THR A 133 -23.28 -31.91 -29.96
CA THR A 133 -24.62 -32.20 -30.50
C THR A 133 -24.62 -33.62 -31.06
N GLU A 134 -25.78 -34.28 -31.11
CA GLU A 134 -25.92 -35.65 -31.64
C GLU A 134 -25.29 -35.80 -33.04
N ALA A 135 -25.44 -34.77 -33.89
CA ALA A 135 -24.85 -34.72 -35.23
C ALA A 135 -23.31 -34.76 -35.26
N ASN A 136 -22.65 -34.42 -34.15
CA ASN A 136 -21.19 -34.32 -34.04
C ASN A 136 -20.57 -35.46 -33.21
N LYS A 137 -21.36 -36.45 -32.80
CA LYS A 137 -20.84 -37.68 -32.19
C LYS A 137 -20.33 -38.58 -33.32
N ALA A 138 -19.03 -38.88 -33.33
CA ALA A 138 -18.49 -39.89 -34.22
C ALA A 138 -19.08 -41.25 -33.82
N VAL A 139 -19.61 -42.00 -34.81
CA VAL A 139 -20.06 -43.39 -34.68
C VAL A 139 -18.85 -44.30 -34.49
#